data_AF-A0AAW5MKH4-F1
#
_entry.id   AF-A0AAW5MKH4-F1
#
_cell.length_a   1.000
_cell.length_b   1.000
_cell.length_c   1.000
_cell.angle_alpha   90.00
_cell.angle_beta   90.00
_cell.angle_gamma   90.00
#
_symmetry.space_group_name_H-M   'P 1'
#
loop_
_entity.id
_entity.type
_entity.pdbx_description
1 polymer ?
#
loop_
_entity_poly.entity_id
_entity_poly.type
_entity_poly.pdbx_seq_one_letter_code
_entity_poly.pdbx_strand_id
1 'polypeptide(L)'
;MINLKEPYKYAFNSSLSMIQYVTILPIWKLQGYTVSSISLRKALGVLAKSSSFSVKTTTQRQRDLFDDLKDYLYVTPEIEHDFEKCLRALLLGEYVFLCGSSGDGKSEILSRSYDQYKDRYSFHLDATHSFSPHQSVIDALNELFDRAGDGAQPLVVGINIGMLANFAKEGAERHSVLRSVIERFLDSGERTQGAYHFLDFESYPKFRFNDDAGSYSSFIRQVLMQVDKLYLYQVMPPAQLAPLLTEREWWLKGENTLASVPDYPEGFVVAHIENDSFFVPHYQMTERGVLQVELPYALLGSLIQTCSAPALYGDMPMHTATGFADILAQAFGLGPKQQLRLRKLILDAYELAGISRADASTWSRPAPTLAQVCDLYLEQEKVEEDSLYAALDSLVTYEIFETMPDKVSSRYELLDGVTVIELAGYSPQIQNLVVALTLDLFYSQMQKRGKPKVNGDYRQITKMTLVDEADNFMSQDFPSLRKILKEGREYGVGVILSTQDLSHFKTGENNYGSYILTWVVHRVVEIKNADIKAIFNKDDKTEQEQLMETIHKLDKYFSLYIDGDKKVSMMRDRTFWEL
;
A
#
# COMPACT_ATOMS: atom_id res chain seq x y z
N MET A 1 64.08 20.23 -30.87
CA MET A 1 64.06 19.04 -29.97
C MET A 1 62.77 19.14 -29.17
N ILE A 2 61.80 18.22 -29.15
CA ILE A 2 61.45 17.07 -30.02
C ILE A 2 59.91 17.17 -30.15
N ASN A 3 59.39 17.75 -31.22
CA ASN A 3 58.95 17.10 -32.48
C ASN A 3 57.80 16.08 -32.31
N LEU A 4 56.58 16.53 -32.61
CA LEU A 4 55.37 15.71 -32.76
C LEU A 4 55.34 15.09 -34.18
N LYS A 5 55.47 13.75 -34.28
CA LYS A 5 55.09 12.97 -35.48
C LYS A 5 54.55 11.59 -35.08
N GLU A 6 53.67 11.07 -35.94
CA GLU A 6 52.75 9.92 -35.80
C GLU A 6 53.43 8.53 -36.07
N PRO A 7 52.72 7.41 -36.41
CA PRO A 7 51.85 6.58 -35.54
C PRO A 7 52.00 5.04 -35.76
N TYR A 8 52.49 4.26 -34.79
CA TYR A 8 52.43 2.77 -34.87
C TYR A 8 52.14 2.16 -33.48
N LYS A 9 51.06 1.37 -33.28
CA LYS A 9 50.73 0.00 -33.74
C LYS A 9 51.40 -1.11 -32.90
N TYR A 10 50.71 -2.27 -32.87
CA TYR A 10 50.97 -3.54 -32.16
C TYR A 10 50.34 -3.66 -30.74
N ALA A 11 49.59 -4.73 -30.42
CA ALA A 11 49.11 -5.84 -31.27
C ALA A 11 47.72 -6.34 -30.84
N PHE A 12 46.77 -6.33 -31.77
CA PHE A 12 45.62 -7.25 -31.72
C PHE A 12 46.14 -8.63 -32.13
N ASN A 13 45.96 -9.64 -31.27
CA ASN A 13 46.10 -11.03 -31.67
C ASN A 13 44.72 -11.58 -32.10
N SER A 14 44.71 -12.46 -33.09
CA SER A 14 43.57 -12.67 -33.98
C SER A 14 42.58 -13.76 -33.51
N SER A 15 41.41 -13.36 -33.01
CA SER A 15 40.24 -14.27 -32.83
C SER A 15 38.87 -13.59 -32.64
N LEU A 16 38.69 -12.33 -33.04
CA LEU A 16 37.42 -11.58 -32.85
C LEU A 16 36.88 -10.96 -34.16
N SER A 17 36.65 -11.80 -35.17
CA SER A 17 35.97 -11.40 -36.43
C SER A 17 34.44 -11.50 -36.36
N MET A 18 33.84 -11.41 -35.16
CA MET A 18 32.41 -11.69 -34.93
C MET A 18 31.69 -10.71 -33.98
N ILE A 19 32.21 -9.49 -33.81
CA ILE A 19 31.51 -8.42 -33.06
C ILE A 19 31.43 -7.18 -33.95
N GLN A 20 30.49 -7.19 -34.91
CA GLN A 20 30.34 -6.09 -35.88
C GLN A 20 29.34 -5.00 -35.46
N TYR A 21 28.58 -5.19 -34.38
CA TYR A 21 27.60 -4.23 -33.86
C TYR A 21 27.58 -4.19 -32.33
N VAL A 22 28.64 -3.67 -31.71
CA VAL A 22 28.56 -3.08 -30.36
C VAL A 22 28.76 -1.58 -30.51
N THR A 23 27.68 -0.83 -30.37
CA THR A 23 27.65 0.62 -30.54
C THR A 23 28.63 1.28 -29.57
N ILE A 24 29.68 1.89 -30.11
CA ILE A 24 30.64 2.69 -29.35
C ILE A 24 29.97 4.04 -29.01
N LEU A 25 29.09 4.01 -28.01
CA LEU A 25 28.59 5.21 -27.34
C LEU A 25 29.73 5.86 -26.52
N PRO A 26 29.68 7.18 -26.27
CA PRO A 26 30.88 8.01 -26.14
C PRO A 26 31.56 7.93 -24.76
N ILE A 27 32.18 6.79 -24.45
CA ILE A 27 32.99 6.54 -23.24
C ILE A 27 34.09 7.58 -23.03
N TRP A 28 34.62 8.15 -24.13
CA TRP A 28 35.62 9.23 -24.09
C TRP A 28 35.14 10.48 -23.33
N LYS A 29 33.82 10.72 -23.23
CA LYS A 29 33.28 11.81 -22.39
C LYS A 29 33.53 11.57 -20.90
N LEU A 30 33.46 10.32 -20.44
CA LEU A 30 33.72 9.96 -19.04
C LEU A 30 35.22 9.94 -18.72
N GLN A 31 36.08 9.62 -19.70
CA GLN A 31 37.53 9.60 -19.54
C GLN A 31 38.16 10.99 -19.35
N GLY A 32 37.48 12.07 -19.74
CA GLY A 32 37.93 13.45 -19.49
C GLY A 32 37.78 13.92 -18.04
N TYR A 33 37.03 13.19 -17.22
CA TYR A 33 36.88 13.47 -15.80
C TYR A 33 37.81 12.59 -14.98
N THR A 34 38.55 13.17 -14.03
CA THR A 34 39.27 12.38 -13.01
C THR A 34 38.26 11.83 -12.00
N VAL A 35 37.64 10.69 -12.31
CA VAL A 35 36.62 10.00 -11.49
C VAL A 35 37.21 9.38 -10.19
N SER A 36 38.43 9.75 -9.79
CA SER A 36 39.09 9.28 -8.57
C SER A 36 38.39 9.72 -7.27
N SER A 37 37.44 10.67 -7.32
CA SER A 37 36.72 11.22 -6.16
C SER A 37 35.28 10.73 -5.98
N ILE A 38 34.72 10.01 -6.96
CA ILE A 38 33.34 9.50 -6.89
C ILE A 38 33.39 8.03 -6.50
N SER A 39 32.70 7.67 -5.41
CA SER A 39 32.57 6.28 -5.00
C SER A 39 31.49 5.56 -5.82
N LEU A 40 31.63 4.25 -6.02
CA LEU A 40 30.59 3.40 -6.64
C LEU A 40 29.19 3.67 -6.06
N ARG A 41 29.06 3.80 -4.72
CA ARG A 41 27.78 4.14 -4.06
C ARG A 41 27.22 5.49 -4.53
N LYS A 42 28.06 6.52 -4.74
CA LYS A 42 27.62 7.82 -5.28
C LYS A 42 27.26 7.72 -6.76
N ALA A 43 28.01 6.96 -7.54
CA ALA A 43 27.73 6.74 -8.97
C ALA A 43 26.41 5.99 -9.18
N LEU A 44 26.14 4.92 -8.42
CA LEU A 44 24.85 4.21 -8.42
C LEU A 44 23.72 5.03 -7.80
N GLY A 45 24.03 5.98 -6.92
CA GLY A 45 23.07 6.87 -6.28
C GLY A 45 22.20 7.69 -7.25
N VAL A 46 22.67 7.95 -8.48
CA VAL A 46 21.85 8.65 -9.49
C VAL A 46 20.64 7.83 -9.95
N LEU A 47 20.70 6.50 -9.84
CA LEU A 47 19.63 5.57 -10.17
C LEU A 47 18.66 5.32 -9.00
N ALA A 48 18.96 5.82 -7.80
CA ALA A 48 18.12 5.60 -6.63
C ALA A 48 16.76 6.32 -6.76
N LYS A 49 15.69 5.69 -6.28
CA LYS A 49 14.30 6.23 -6.35
C LYS A 49 14.18 7.66 -5.80
N SER A 50 14.91 7.97 -4.72
CA SER A 50 14.96 9.28 -4.06
C SER A 50 15.93 10.31 -4.68
N SER A 51 16.62 9.95 -5.76
CA SER A 51 17.56 10.85 -6.44
C SER A 51 16.83 12.00 -7.13
N SER A 52 17.37 13.23 -7.04
CA SER A 52 16.90 14.34 -7.88
C SER A 52 17.15 14.11 -9.38
N PHE A 53 17.87 13.04 -9.74
CA PHE A 53 18.10 12.58 -11.10
C PHE A 53 17.10 11.50 -11.52
N SER A 54 16.30 10.89 -10.62
CA SER A 54 15.34 9.83 -10.97
C SER A 54 14.08 10.37 -11.64
N VAL A 55 13.72 11.62 -11.38
CA VAL A 55 12.59 12.32 -11.99
C VAL A 55 13.11 13.34 -13.00
N LYS A 56 13.05 13.00 -14.29
CA LYS A 56 13.20 13.99 -15.38
C LYS A 56 11.98 14.91 -15.40
N THR A 57 12.05 16.00 -14.63
CA THR A 57 11.23 17.19 -14.94
C THR A 57 11.83 17.90 -16.14
N THR A 58 11.02 18.63 -16.91
CA THR A 58 11.42 19.36 -18.13
C THR A 58 12.28 20.61 -17.84
N THR A 59 13.11 20.57 -16.80
CA THR A 59 13.95 21.67 -16.36
C THR A 59 15.25 21.74 -17.16
N GLN A 60 15.51 22.91 -17.76
CA GLN A 60 16.70 23.19 -18.56
C GLN A 60 17.96 23.38 -17.71
N ARG A 61 18.32 22.39 -16.87
CA ARG A 61 19.61 22.41 -16.18
C ARG A 61 20.74 22.06 -17.15
N GLN A 62 21.92 22.62 -16.93
CA GLN A 62 23.10 22.26 -17.69
C GLN A 62 23.52 20.82 -17.32
N ARG A 63 23.59 19.95 -18.33
CA ARG A 63 23.90 18.52 -18.19
C ARG A 63 25.26 18.30 -17.53
N ASP A 64 25.31 17.45 -16.51
CA ASP A 64 26.52 17.19 -15.71
C ASP A 64 27.05 15.75 -15.83
N LEU A 65 28.11 15.43 -15.07
CA LEU A 65 28.72 14.10 -15.01
C LEU A 65 27.76 13.03 -14.47
N PHE A 66 26.80 13.40 -13.61
CA PHE A 66 25.83 12.47 -13.04
C PHE A 66 24.72 12.14 -14.05
N ASP A 67 24.33 13.08 -14.91
CA ASP A 67 23.48 12.82 -16.09
C ASP A 67 24.18 11.86 -17.09
N ASP A 68 25.46 12.08 -17.38
CA ASP A 68 26.24 11.20 -18.27
C ASP A 68 26.46 9.79 -17.66
N LEU A 69 26.69 9.68 -16.34
CA LEU A 69 26.74 8.40 -15.63
C LEU A 69 25.38 7.70 -15.60
N LYS A 70 24.27 8.44 -15.44
CA LYS A 70 22.92 7.89 -15.48
C LYS A 70 22.61 7.28 -16.84
N ASP A 71 22.82 8.03 -17.94
CA ASP A 71 22.58 7.52 -19.30
C ASP A 71 23.46 6.30 -19.65
N TYR A 72 24.67 6.21 -19.06
CA TYR A 72 25.58 5.09 -19.26
C TYR A 72 25.19 3.83 -18.48
N LEU A 73 24.81 4.00 -17.21
CA LEU A 73 24.40 2.89 -16.34
C LEU A 73 22.96 2.43 -16.61
N TYR A 74 22.18 3.22 -17.36
CA TYR A 74 20.83 2.85 -17.74
C TYR A 74 20.82 1.56 -18.56
N VAL A 75 19.97 0.63 -18.15
CA VAL A 75 19.69 -0.62 -18.85
C VAL A 75 18.24 -0.54 -19.31
N THR A 76 18.06 -0.42 -20.63
CA THR A 76 16.75 -0.42 -21.29
C THR A 76 15.99 -1.71 -20.94
N PRO A 77 14.88 -1.64 -20.19
CA PRO A 77 14.09 -2.81 -19.85
C PRO A 77 13.30 -3.33 -21.05
N GLU A 78 12.89 -4.60 -21.00
CA GLU A 78 12.12 -5.26 -22.06
C GLU A 78 10.83 -4.47 -22.41
N ILE A 79 10.17 -3.86 -21.42
CA ILE A 79 8.99 -2.99 -21.61
C ILE A 79 9.28 -1.70 -22.40
N GLU A 80 10.45 -1.07 -22.28
CA GLU A 80 10.79 0.12 -23.09
C GLU A 80 10.93 -0.26 -24.58
N HIS A 81 11.44 -1.47 -24.85
CA HIS A 81 11.61 -1.96 -26.21
C HIS A 81 10.26 -2.32 -26.87
N ASP A 82 9.33 -2.92 -26.12
CA ASP A 82 7.97 -3.19 -26.61
C ASP A 82 7.13 -1.91 -26.71
N PHE A 83 7.31 -0.96 -25.78
CA PHE A 83 6.73 0.38 -25.85
C PHE A 83 7.20 1.12 -27.11
N GLU A 84 8.49 1.09 -27.43
CA GLU A 84 9.00 1.63 -28.69
C GLU A 84 8.41 0.96 -29.94
N LYS A 85 8.21 -0.37 -29.93
CA LYS A 85 7.54 -1.07 -31.06
C LYS A 85 6.10 -0.59 -31.23
N CYS A 86 5.36 -0.50 -30.13
CA CYS A 86 3.99 0.01 -30.10
C CYS A 86 3.92 1.45 -30.63
N LEU A 87 4.78 2.34 -30.10
CA LEU A 87 4.90 3.72 -30.60
C LEU A 87 5.25 3.81 -32.09
N ARG A 88 6.01 2.87 -32.67
CA ARG A 88 6.32 2.92 -34.11
C ARG A 88 5.13 2.49 -34.99
N ALA A 89 4.28 1.60 -34.50
CA ALA A 89 3.11 1.05 -35.19
C ALA A 89 1.84 1.91 -35.07
N LEU A 90 1.80 2.80 -34.07
CA LEU A 90 0.61 3.56 -33.66
C LEU A 90 -0.01 4.44 -34.77
N LEU A 91 -1.33 4.30 -34.93
CA LEU A 91 -2.19 4.99 -35.91
C LEU A 91 -2.96 6.16 -35.27
N LEU A 92 -3.46 7.08 -36.11
CA LEU A 92 -4.27 8.23 -35.67
C LEU A 92 -5.49 7.79 -34.85
N GLY A 93 -5.75 8.48 -33.74
CA GLY A 93 -6.82 8.12 -32.80
C GLY A 93 -6.52 6.92 -31.88
N GLU A 94 -5.36 6.27 -31.99
CA GLU A 94 -4.96 5.18 -31.07
C GLU A 94 -4.33 5.69 -29.77
N TYR A 95 -4.38 4.83 -28.76
CA TYR A 95 -4.02 5.10 -27.37
C TYR A 95 -2.99 4.08 -26.89
N VAL A 96 -1.93 4.54 -26.23
CA VAL A 96 -0.96 3.69 -25.52
C VAL A 96 -0.91 4.07 -24.05
N PHE A 97 -1.30 3.14 -23.19
CA PHE A 97 -1.21 3.26 -21.75
C PHE A 97 0.04 2.53 -21.25
N LEU A 98 0.95 3.26 -20.60
CA LEU A 98 2.05 2.69 -19.84
C LEU A 98 1.65 2.65 -18.36
N CYS A 99 1.21 1.47 -17.93
CA CYS A 99 0.62 1.18 -16.62
C CYS A 99 1.67 0.64 -15.63
N GLY A 100 1.51 0.95 -14.34
CA GLY A 100 2.35 0.40 -13.27
C GLY A 100 2.31 1.22 -11.98
N SER A 101 3.10 0.85 -10.99
CA SER A 101 3.21 1.48 -9.67
C SER A 101 4.15 2.70 -9.62
N SER A 102 4.15 3.41 -8.48
CA SER A 102 5.05 4.55 -8.26
C SER A 102 6.49 4.09 -8.04
N GLY A 103 7.39 4.48 -8.94
CA GLY A 103 8.81 4.14 -8.91
C GLY A 103 9.28 3.10 -9.93
N ASP A 104 8.38 2.51 -10.72
CA ASP A 104 8.74 1.39 -11.62
C ASP A 104 9.59 1.84 -12.82
N GLY A 105 9.50 3.12 -13.19
CA GLY A 105 10.28 3.74 -14.27
C GLY A 105 9.43 4.40 -15.36
N LYS A 106 8.09 4.37 -15.28
CA LYS A 106 7.15 4.97 -16.24
C LYS A 106 7.63 6.33 -16.79
N SER A 107 7.84 7.30 -15.90
CA SER A 107 8.20 8.67 -16.26
C SER A 107 9.58 8.78 -16.93
N GLU A 108 10.52 7.87 -16.66
CA GLU A 108 11.82 7.83 -17.36
C GLU A 108 11.64 7.32 -18.79
N ILE A 109 10.94 6.20 -19.00
CA ILE A 109 10.62 5.68 -20.35
C ILE A 109 9.90 6.74 -21.18
N LEU A 110 8.85 7.34 -20.62
CA LEU A 110 8.06 8.37 -21.30
C LEU A 110 8.88 9.61 -21.62
N SER A 111 9.74 10.08 -20.70
CA SER A 111 10.62 11.24 -20.94
C SER A 111 11.68 10.95 -22.01
N ARG A 112 12.19 9.71 -22.10
CA ARG A 112 13.15 9.30 -23.13
C ARG A 112 12.51 9.24 -24.51
N SER A 113 11.27 8.76 -24.61
CA SER A 113 10.50 8.75 -25.87
C SER A 113 9.96 10.14 -26.25
N TYR A 114 9.70 11.03 -25.28
CA TYR A 114 9.12 12.35 -25.51
C TYR A 114 9.89 13.17 -26.55
N ASP A 115 11.20 13.35 -26.37
CA ASP A 115 12.01 14.18 -27.28
C ASP A 115 12.03 13.67 -28.72
N GLN A 116 11.83 12.37 -28.94
CA GLN A 116 11.82 11.74 -30.26
C GLN A 116 10.43 11.77 -30.94
N TYR A 117 9.34 11.78 -30.17
CA TYR A 117 7.99 11.56 -30.71
C TYR A 117 6.95 12.66 -30.36
N LYS A 118 7.31 13.69 -29.58
CA LYS A 118 6.42 14.81 -29.18
C LYS A 118 5.74 15.55 -30.33
N ASP A 119 6.33 15.56 -31.52
CA ASP A 119 5.76 16.23 -32.70
C ASP A 119 4.72 15.34 -33.42
N ARG A 120 4.68 14.04 -33.08
CA ARG A 120 3.80 13.02 -33.69
C ARG A 120 2.67 12.56 -32.75
N TYR A 121 2.90 12.54 -31.43
CA TYR A 121 1.96 12.02 -30.42
C TYR A 121 1.73 13.02 -29.29
N SER A 122 0.51 12.99 -28.72
CA SER A 122 0.21 13.73 -27.50
C SER A 122 0.66 12.92 -26.28
N PHE A 123 1.66 13.43 -25.55
CA PHE A 123 2.22 12.77 -24.36
C PHE A 123 1.69 13.35 -23.06
N HIS A 124 1.19 12.48 -22.19
CA HIS A 124 0.87 12.79 -20.80
C HIS A 124 1.75 11.94 -19.87
N LEU A 125 2.86 12.55 -19.42
CA LEU A 125 3.94 11.88 -18.67
C LEU A 125 3.52 11.40 -17.27
N ASP A 126 2.53 12.08 -16.68
CA ASP A 126 1.83 11.68 -15.47
C ASP A 126 0.40 12.23 -15.53
N ALA A 127 -0.55 11.38 -15.91
CA ALA A 127 -1.94 11.76 -16.08
C ALA A 127 -2.69 12.04 -14.75
N THR A 128 -2.00 11.96 -13.60
CA THR A 128 -2.59 12.18 -12.27
C THR A 128 -2.35 13.58 -11.70
N HIS A 129 -1.55 14.40 -12.38
CA HIS A 129 -1.37 15.82 -12.01
C HIS A 129 -2.61 16.65 -12.41
N SER A 130 -3.43 17.02 -11.42
CA SER A 130 -4.54 17.97 -11.59
C SER A 130 -4.05 19.29 -12.19
N PHE A 131 -4.76 19.81 -13.21
CA PHE A 131 -4.44 21.10 -13.82
C PHE A 131 -4.93 22.29 -12.97
N SER A 132 -5.63 22.04 -11.86
CA SER A 132 -6.12 23.06 -10.93
C SER A 132 -6.29 22.51 -9.50
N PRO A 133 -6.19 23.34 -8.44
CA PRO A 133 -6.21 22.89 -7.03
C PRO A 133 -7.51 22.22 -6.55
N HIS A 134 -8.58 22.29 -7.34
CA HIS A 134 -9.92 21.78 -6.99
C HIS A 134 -10.44 20.72 -7.98
N GLN A 135 -9.60 20.27 -8.93
CA GLN A 135 -9.98 19.28 -9.94
C GLN A 135 -9.65 17.87 -9.43
N SER A 136 -10.63 16.96 -9.43
CA SER A 136 -10.37 15.55 -9.10
C SER A 136 -9.52 14.89 -10.19
N VAL A 137 -8.81 13.82 -9.86
CA VAL A 137 -8.03 13.09 -10.88
C VAL A 137 -8.94 12.45 -11.94
N ILE A 138 -10.17 12.09 -11.57
CA ILE A 138 -11.18 11.57 -12.51
C ILE A 138 -11.61 12.65 -13.50
N ASP A 139 -11.79 13.90 -13.04
CA ASP A 139 -12.09 15.04 -13.93
C ASP A 139 -10.92 15.38 -14.85
N ALA A 140 -9.69 15.33 -14.34
CA ALA A 140 -8.49 15.53 -15.16
C ALA A 140 -8.34 14.46 -16.25
N LEU A 141 -8.65 13.19 -15.94
CA LEU A 141 -8.67 12.10 -16.92
C LEU A 141 -9.83 12.23 -17.91
N ASN A 142 -11.03 12.58 -17.45
CA ASN A 142 -12.18 12.87 -18.30
C ASN A 142 -11.84 13.94 -19.35
N GLU A 143 -11.27 15.08 -18.94
CA GLU A 143 -10.85 16.15 -19.85
C GLU A 143 -9.69 15.75 -20.78
N LEU A 144 -8.78 14.89 -20.32
CA LEU A 144 -7.65 14.40 -21.10
C LEU A 144 -8.14 13.51 -22.24
N PHE A 145 -9.11 12.63 -21.99
CA PHE A 145 -9.73 11.78 -23.00
C PHE A 145 -10.72 12.55 -23.89
N ASP A 146 -11.41 13.59 -23.38
CA ASP A 146 -12.26 14.47 -24.19
C ASP A 146 -11.48 15.18 -25.31
N ARG A 147 -10.20 15.49 -25.07
CA ARG A 147 -9.31 16.12 -26.06
C ARG A 147 -8.78 15.14 -27.12
N ALA A 148 -8.89 13.83 -26.88
CA ALA A 148 -8.39 12.77 -27.75
C ALA A 148 -9.51 12.15 -28.61
N GLY A 149 -10.25 13.00 -29.32
CA GLY A 149 -11.35 12.59 -30.20
C GLY A 149 -10.89 11.98 -31.54
N ASP A 150 -11.85 11.52 -32.34
CA ASP A 150 -11.61 10.93 -33.67
C ASP A 150 -10.76 11.85 -34.58
N GLY A 151 -9.69 11.29 -35.15
CA GLY A 151 -8.76 12.01 -36.02
C GLY A 151 -7.68 12.83 -35.28
N ALA A 152 -7.65 12.81 -33.94
CA ALA A 152 -6.58 13.44 -33.16
C ALA A 152 -5.22 12.73 -33.32
N GLN A 153 -4.16 13.42 -32.88
CA GLN A 153 -2.86 12.77 -32.70
C GLN A 153 -2.98 11.62 -31.68
N PRO A 154 -2.27 10.49 -31.89
CA PRO A 154 -2.29 9.37 -30.98
C PRO A 154 -1.88 9.76 -29.57
N LEU A 155 -2.53 9.17 -28.57
CA LEU A 155 -2.38 9.55 -27.17
C LEU A 155 -1.47 8.57 -26.43
N VAL A 156 -0.46 9.08 -25.73
CA VAL A 156 0.52 8.29 -24.98
C VAL A 156 0.46 8.70 -23.52
N VAL A 157 0.01 7.79 -22.66
CA VAL A 157 -0.40 8.08 -21.28
C VAL A 157 0.42 7.26 -20.28
N GLY A 158 1.18 7.95 -19.42
CA GLY A 158 1.73 7.38 -18.20
C GLY A 158 0.74 7.47 -17.05
N ILE A 159 0.33 6.34 -16.50
CA ILE A 159 -0.69 6.30 -15.45
C ILE A 159 -0.43 5.22 -14.39
N ASN A 160 -0.90 5.45 -13.18
CA ASN A 160 -0.94 4.44 -12.13
C ASN A 160 -2.12 3.48 -12.38
N ILE A 161 -1.89 2.17 -12.33
CA ILE A 161 -2.92 1.16 -12.54
C ILE A 161 -4.13 1.33 -11.59
N GLY A 162 -3.91 1.78 -10.35
CA GLY A 162 -5.00 2.10 -9.42
C GLY A 162 -5.85 3.30 -9.85
N MET A 163 -5.27 4.30 -10.53
CA MET A 163 -6.02 5.44 -11.05
C MET A 163 -6.75 5.10 -12.35
N LEU A 164 -6.19 4.19 -13.16
CA LEU A 164 -6.88 3.57 -14.29
C LEU A 164 -8.13 2.80 -13.79
N ALA A 165 -8.01 2.03 -12.71
CA ALA A 165 -9.12 1.30 -12.09
C ALA A 165 -10.21 2.21 -11.49
N ASN A 166 -9.82 3.35 -10.89
CA ASN A 166 -10.79 4.35 -10.43
C ASN A 166 -11.51 5.00 -11.62
N PHE A 167 -10.82 5.34 -12.71
CA PHE A 167 -11.43 5.89 -13.91
C PHE A 167 -12.40 4.91 -14.59
N ALA A 168 -12.10 3.61 -14.58
CA ALA A 168 -13.01 2.57 -15.06
C ALA A 168 -14.39 2.63 -14.36
N LYS A 169 -14.39 2.89 -13.05
CA LYS A 169 -15.60 2.90 -12.20
C LYS A 169 -16.31 4.25 -12.16
N GLU A 170 -15.56 5.34 -12.10
CA GLU A 170 -16.06 6.69 -11.79
C GLU A 170 -15.96 7.67 -12.98
N GLY A 171 -15.31 7.28 -14.08
CA GLY A 171 -15.19 8.08 -15.30
C GLY A 171 -16.55 8.38 -15.94
N ALA A 172 -16.66 9.49 -16.65
CA ALA A 172 -17.94 9.93 -17.21
C ALA A 172 -18.51 8.95 -18.25
N GLU A 173 -19.85 8.84 -18.34
CA GLU A 173 -20.56 7.92 -19.25
C GLU A 173 -20.20 8.08 -20.75
N ARG A 174 -19.75 9.27 -21.15
CA ARG A 174 -19.22 9.53 -22.51
C ARG A 174 -17.98 8.69 -22.85
N HIS A 175 -17.24 8.25 -21.84
CA HIS A 175 -16.06 7.38 -21.95
C HIS A 175 -16.37 5.90 -21.67
N SER A 176 -17.65 5.50 -21.66
CA SER A 176 -18.11 4.12 -21.39
C SER A 176 -17.39 3.03 -22.20
N VAL A 177 -17.07 3.29 -23.47
CA VAL A 177 -16.29 2.36 -24.30
C VAL A 177 -14.88 2.17 -23.75
N LEU A 178 -14.15 3.26 -23.47
CA LEU A 178 -12.81 3.22 -22.88
C LEU A 178 -12.83 2.60 -21.47
N ARG A 179 -13.86 2.90 -20.65
CA ARG A 179 -14.06 2.29 -19.33
C ARG A 179 -14.18 0.77 -19.44
N SER A 180 -15.02 0.26 -20.34
CA SER A 180 -15.20 -1.20 -20.57
C SER A 180 -13.94 -1.90 -21.14
N VAL A 181 -13.10 -1.17 -21.90
CA VAL A 181 -11.80 -1.68 -22.38
C VAL A 181 -10.82 -1.77 -21.21
N ILE A 182 -10.75 -0.73 -20.37
CA ILE A 182 -9.92 -0.70 -19.15
C ILE A 182 -10.33 -1.81 -18.17
N GLU A 183 -11.63 -2.02 -17.94
CA GLU A 183 -12.13 -3.10 -17.07
C GLU A 183 -11.63 -4.47 -17.53
N ARG A 184 -11.70 -4.77 -18.83
CA ARG A 184 -11.19 -6.04 -19.36
C ARG A 184 -9.67 -6.15 -19.34
N PHE A 185 -8.93 -5.06 -19.56
CA PHE A 185 -7.50 -5.04 -19.30
C PHE A 185 -7.17 -5.42 -17.84
N LEU A 186 -7.92 -4.89 -16.86
CA LEU A 186 -7.71 -5.15 -15.43
C LEU A 186 -8.18 -6.55 -14.98
N ASP A 187 -9.32 -7.03 -15.49
CA ASP A 187 -9.94 -8.28 -15.05
C ASP A 187 -9.41 -9.53 -15.79
N SER A 188 -9.05 -9.40 -17.08
CA SER A 188 -8.62 -10.53 -17.93
C SER A 188 -7.23 -10.39 -18.54
N GLY A 189 -6.56 -9.25 -18.34
CA GLY A 189 -5.24 -8.97 -18.90
C GLY A 189 -5.24 -8.69 -20.41
N GLU A 190 -6.38 -8.34 -21.00
CA GLU A 190 -6.52 -8.04 -22.44
C GLU A 190 -5.71 -6.78 -22.82
N ARG A 191 -4.52 -6.95 -23.42
CA ARG A 191 -3.53 -5.86 -23.62
C ARG A 191 -3.71 -5.00 -24.87
N THR A 192 -4.53 -5.43 -25.82
CA THR A 192 -4.80 -4.67 -27.04
C THR A 192 -6.22 -4.94 -27.48
N GLN A 193 -7.01 -3.89 -27.61
CA GLN A 193 -8.37 -4.01 -28.10
C GLN A 193 -8.78 -2.78 -28.91
N GLY A 194 -9.05 -2.98 -30.20
CA GLY A 194 -9.34 -1.88 -31.12
C GLY A 194 -8.19 -0.87 -31.12
N ALA A 195 -8.51 0.38 -30.81
CA ALA A 195 -7.57 1.50 -30.79
C ALA A 195 -6.76 1.64 -29.48
N TYR A 196 -6.91 0.72 -28.52
CA TYR A 196 -6.33 0.85 -27.18
C TYR A 196 -5.27 -0.22 -26.91
N HIS A 197 -4.07 0.20 -26.50
CA HIS A 197 -2.93 -0.66 -26.18
C HIS A 197 -2.45 -0.41 -24.74
N PHE A 198 -2.19 -1.49 -23.99
CA PHE A 198 -1.75 -1.44 -22.59
C PHE A 198 -0.42 -2.19 -22.43
N LEU A 199 0.57 -1.50 -21.86
CA LEU A 199 1.82 -2.09 -21.42
C LEU A 199 1.95 -1.90 -19.91
N ASP A 200 1.99 -3.01 -19.18
CA ASP A 200 2.01 -3.02 -17.72
C ASP A 200 3.34 -3.54 -17.19
N PHE A 201 3.95 -2.81 -16.26
CA PHE A 201 5.22 -3.18 -15.63
C PHE A 201 5.17 -4.52 -14.88
N GLU A 202 4.01 -4.94 -14.35
CA GLU A 202 3.86 -6.25 -13.70
C GLU A 202 4.15 -7.42 -14.68
N SER A 203 3.88 -7.20 -15.97
CA SER A 203 4.14 -8.17 -17.04
C SER A 203 5.62 -8.30 -17.44
N TYR A 204 6.51 -7.47 -16.89
CA TYR A 204 7.94 -7.43 -17.23
C TYR A 204 8.83 -7.54 -15.98
N PRO A 205 8.77 -8.67 -15.25
CA PRO A 205 9.55 -8.85 -14.03
C PRO A 205 11.05 -8.89 -14.31
N LYS A 206 11.83 -8.12 -13.53
CA LYS A 206 13.31 -8.01 -13.66
C LYS A 206 14.05 -9.30 -13.25
N PHE A 207 13.36 -10.16 -12.51
CA PHE A 207 13.81 -11.46 -12.04
C PHE A 207 12.74 -12.49 -12.41
N ARG A 208 13.13 -13.62 -12.98
CA ARG A 208 12.21 -14.73 -13.28
C ARG A 208 12.58 -15.89 -12.36
N PHE A 209 11.67 -16.25 -11.46
CA PHE A 209 11.83 -17.40 -10.59
C PHE A 209 11.48 -18.66 -11.39
N ASN A 210 12.49 -19.34 -11.93
CA ASN A 210 12.35 -20.68 -12.49
C ASN A 210 12.95 -21.68 -11.49
N ASP A 211 12.16 -22.69 -11.10
CA ASP A 211 12.66 -23.84 -10.35
C ASP A 211 13.58 -24.76 -11.20
N ASP A 212 13.53 -24.61 -12.54
CA ASP A 212 14.47 -25.24 -13.46
C ASP A 212 15.84 -24.54 -13.42
N ALA A 213 16.85 -25.30 -12.98
CA ALA A 213 18.21 -24.83 -12.78
C ALA A 213 18.84 -24.19 -14.03
N GLY A 214 19.12 -22.87 -13.97
CA GLY A 214 20.06 -22.20 -14.88
C GLY A 214 19.58 -20.90 -15.56
N SER A 215 18.38 -20.40 -15.27
CA SER A 215 17.89 -19.15 -15.88
C SER A 215 18.47 -17.88 -15.22
N TYR A 216 19.64 -17.44 -15.68
CA TYR A 216 20.25 -16.18 -15.22
C TYR A 216 19.43 -14.95 -15.62
N SER A 217 19.31 -13.94 -14.74
CA SER A 217 18.57 -12.70 -15.06
C SER A 217 19.21 -11.95 -16.24
N SER A 218 18.44 -11.79 -17.32
CA SER A 218 18.81 -11.02 -18.51
C SER A 218 19.14 -9.56 -18.17
N PHE A 219 18.39 -8.98 -17.23
CA PHE A 219 18.57 -7.62 -16.74
C PHE A 219 19.87 -7.46 -15.93
N ILE A 220 20.12 -8.32 -14.94
CA ILE A 220 21.35 -8.24 -14.12
C ILE A 220 22.59 -8.49 -14.98
N ARG A 221 22.51 -9.39 -15.97
CA ARG A 221 23.58 -9.59 -16.95
C ARG A 221 23.92 -8.31 -17.71
N GLN A 222 22.91 -7.54 -18.14
CA GLN A 222 23.14 -6.25 -18.80
C GLN A 222 23.71 -5.19 -17.85
N VAL A 223 23.26 -5.14 -16.58
CA VAL A 223 23.84 -4.27 -15.55
C VAL A 223 25.33 -4.59 -15.35
N LEU A 224 25.67 -5.85 -15.13
CA LEU A 224 27.07 -6.30 -14.97
C LEU A 224 27.91 -5.99 -16.21
N MET A 225 27.35 -6.09 -17.43
CA MET A 225 28.03 -5.67 -18.66
C MET A 225 28.32 -4.15 -18.73
N GLN A 226 27.49 -3.29 -18.13
CA GLN A 226 27.82 -1.85 -18.02
C GLN A 226 28.91 -1.62 -16.96
N VAL A 227 28.86 -2.34 -15.82
CA VAL A 227 29.88 -2.26 -14.77
C VAL A 227 31.24 -2.78 -15.26
N ASP A 228 31.27 -3.85 -16.06
CA ASP A 228 32.49 -4.37 -16.70
C ASP A 228 33.14 -3.35 -17.63
N LYS A 229 32.35 -2.54 -18.34
CA LYS A 229 32.91 -1.47 -19.17
C LYS A 229 33.54 -0.37 -18.31
N LEU A 230 32.96 -0.01 -17.15
CA LEU A 230 33.61 0.94 -16.22
C LEU A 230 34.99 0.43 -15.75
N TYR A 231 35.12 -0.88 -15.53
CA TYR A 231 36.38 -1.54 -15.21
C TYR A 231 37.36 -1.51 -16.40
N LEU A 232 36.93 -2.02 -17.56
CA LEU A 232 37.78 -2.16 -18.76
C LEU A 232 38.31 -0.81 -19.29
N TYR A 233 37.49 0.24 -19.26
CA TYR A 233 37.87 1.58 -19.71
C TYR A 233 38.52 2.44 -18.60
N GLN A 234 38.80 1.85 -17.44
CA GLN A 234 39.43 2.48 -16.27
C GLN A 234 38.69 3.74 -15.77
N VAL A 235 37.38 3.78 -15.96
CA VAL A 235 36.51 4.90 -15.52
C VAL A 235 36.34 4.87 -13.99
N MET A 236 36.51 3.71 -13.35
CA MET A 236 36.48 3.58 -11.88
C MET A 236 37.60 2.63 -11.40
N PRO A 237 38.21 2.88 -10.22
CA PRO A 237 39.27 2.00 -9.70
C PRO A 237 38.77 0.56 -9.46
N PRO A 238 39.55 -0.47 -9.83
CA PRO A 238 39.23 -1.89 -9.59
C PRO A 238 38.69 -2.21 -8.18
N ALA A 239 39.31 -1.64 -7.14
CA ALA A 239 38.94 -1.88 -5.75
C ALA A 239 37.51 -1.42 -5.40
N GLN A 240 36.95 -0.44 -6.12
CA GLN A 240 35.56 -0.01 -5.90
C GLN A 240 34.55 -0.93 -6.59
N LEU A 241 34.95 -1.56 -7.70
CA LEU A 241 34.09 -2.46 -8.49
C LEU A 241 34.15 -3.92 -8.01
N ALA A 242 35.23 -4.31 -7.32
CA ALA A 242 35.45 -5.66 -6.82
C ALA A 242 34.23 -6.27 -6.07
N PRO A 243 33.50 -5.57 -5.17
CA PRO A 243 32.35 -6.16 -4.49
C PRO A 243 31.25 -6.66 -5.45
N LEU A 244 30.97 -5.93 -6.54
CA LEU A 244 30.02 -6.38 -7.57
C LEU A 244 30.62 -7.44 -8.50
N LEU A 245 31.91 -7.29 -8.85
CA LEU A 245 32.56 -8.10 -9.87
C LEU A 245 33.16 -9.41 -9.35
N THR A 246 33.24 -9.62 -8.04
CA THR A 246 33.64 -10.89 -7.41
C THR A 246 32.43 -11.83 -7.25
N GLU A 247 31.24 -11.30 -6.98
CA GLU A 247 30.01 -12.07 -6.72
C GLU A 247 29.11 -12.22 -7.96
N ARG A 248 29.65 -12.05 -9.17
CA ARG A 248 28.88 -12.04 -10.44
C ARG A 248 27.91 -13.20 -10.59
N GLU A 249 28.34 -14.42 -10.26
CA GLU A 249 27.50 -15.61 -10.36
C GLU A 249 26.32 -15.55 -9.40
N TRP A 250 26.53 -15.09 -8.16
CA TRP A 250 25.46 -14.90 -7.19
C TRP A 250 24.43 -13.86 -7.67
N TRP A 251 24.90 -12.69 -8.14
CA TRP A 251 24.05 -11.66 -8.75
C TRP A 251 23.26 -12.17 -9.96
N LEU A 252 23.89 -12.96 -10.83
CA LEU A 252 23.26 -13.51 -12.03
C LEU A 252 22.20 -14.57 -11.72
N LYS A 253 22.44 -15.41 -10.71
CA LYS A 253 21.49 -16.46 -10.29
C LYS A 253 20.33 -15.92 -9.46
N GLY A 254 20.52 -14.85 -8.69
CA GLY A 254 19.49 -14.31 -7.80
C GLY A 254 19.18 -15.20 -6.60
N GLU A 255 20.18 -15.91 -6.06
CA GLU A 255 20.11 -16.74 -4.83
C GLU A 255 19.92 -15.84 -3.58
N ASN A 256 18.75 -15.21 -3.46
CA ASN A 256 18.41 -14.32 -2.35
C ASN A 256 17.99 -15.14 -1.11
N THR A 257 18.54 -14.79 0.04
CA THR A 257 18.14 -15.33 1.36
C THR A 257 17.63 -14.20 2.25
N LEU A 258 16.70 -14.50 3.15
CA LEU A 258 16.22 -13.54 4.15
C LEU A 258 17.34 -13.26 5.15
N ALA A 259 17.76 -11.99 5.27
CA ALA A 259 18.82 -11.59 6.18
C ALA A 259 18.29 -11.44 7.62
N SER A 260 18.99 -12.05 8.58
CA SER A 260 18.75 -11.83 10.02
C SER A 260 19.41 -10.54 10.50
N VAL A 261 18.77 -9.86 11.47
CA VAL A 261 19.27 -8.60 12.05
C VAL A 261 19.91 -8.91 13.41
N PRO A 262 21.19 -8.55 13.64
CA PRO A 262 21.83 -8.72 14.95
C PRO A 262 21.09 -7.95 16.06
N ASP A 263 21.04 -8.55 17.25
CA ASP A 263 20.37 -8.02 18.45
C ASP A 263 18.87 -7.68 18.28
N TYR A 264 18.24 -8.18 17.21
CA TYR A 264 16.79 -8.07 17.01
C TYR A 264 16.09 -9.33 17.49
N PRO A 265 15.07 -9.24 18.37
CA PRO A 265 14.42 -10.42 18.89
C PRO A 265 13.63 -11.15 17.79
N GLU A 266 13.75 -12.48 17.74
CA GLU A 266 13.03 -13.36 16.81
C GLU A 266 11.52 -13.39 17.08
N GLY A 267 11.12 -12.99 18.29
CA GLY A 267 9.74 -12.72 18.70
C GLY A 267 9.71 -12.06 20.08
N PHE A 268 8.54 -11.72 20.59
CA PHE A 268 8.40 -11.27 21.98
C PHE A 268 7.15 -11.83 22.64
N VAL A 269 7.19 -12.01 23.95
CA VAL A 269 6.09 -12.53 24.78
C VAL A 269 5.88 -11.56 25.93
N VAL A 270 4.63 -11.15 26.16
CA VAL A 270 4.25 -10.31 27.30
C VAL A 270 3.37 -11.13 28.25
N ALA A 271 3.75 -11.20 29.52
CA ALA A 271 3.01 -11.90 30.56
C ALA A 271 2.67 -10.95 31.71
N HIS A 272 1.41 -10.95 32.16
CA HIS A 272 1.01 -10.27 33.39
C HIS A 272 1.13 -11.22 34.58
N ILE A 273 1.97 -10.86 35.55
CA ILE A 273 2.23 -11.69 36.73
C ILE A 273 1.48 -11.12 37.93
N GLU A 274 0.53 -11.90 38.44
CA GLU A 274 -0.19 -11.65 39.68
C GLU A 274 0.55 -12.34 40.83
N ASN A 275 1.40 -11.59 41.53
CA ASN A 275 2.20 -12.08 42.65
C ASN A 275 2.54 -10.93 43.61
N ASP A 276 2.26 -11.13 44.90
CA ASP A 276 2.52 -10.17 46.01
C ASP A 276 3.99 -9.75 46.18
N SER A 277 4.91 -10.33 45.39
CA SER A 277 6.35 -10.02 45.40
C SER A 277 6.83 -9.24 44.16
N PHE A 278 5.99 -9.09 43.13
CA PHE A 278 6.41 -8.62 41.81
C PHE A 278 5.85 -7.23 41.48
N PHE A 279 6.66 -6.19 41.72
CA PHE A 279 6.23 -4.78 41.67
C PHE A 279 6.84 -3.95 40.53
N VAL A 280 7.76 -4.51 39.75
CA VAL A 280 8.51 -3.78 38.70
C VAL A 280 8.53 -4.62 37.41
N PRO A 281 8.32 -4.04 36.22
CA PRO A 281 8.50 -4.72 34.95
C PRO A 281 9.87 -5.41 34.83
N HIS A 282 9.87 -6.66 34.38
CA HIS A 282 11.08 -7.42 34.10
C HIS A 282 11.19 -7.72 32.60
N TYR A 283 12.41 -7.64 32.06
CA TYR A 283 12.70 -7.81 30.64
C TYR A 283 13.88 -8.76 30.51
N GLN A 284 13.69 -9.89 29.82
CA GLN A 284 14.73 -10.90 29.64
C GLN A 284 14.74 -11.40 28.19
N MET A 285 15.93 -11.45 27.58
CA MET A 285 16.10 -12.17 26.32
C MET A 285 16.29 -13.66 26.61
N THR A 286 15.47 -14.51 26.01
CA THR A 286 15.61 -15.96 26.12
C THR A 286 16.79 -16.48 25.28
N GLU A 287 17.26 -17.70 25.56
CA GLU A 287 18.32 -18.36 24.78
C GLU A 287 17.98 -18.58 23.29
N ARG A 288 16.70 -18.36 22.90
CA ARG A 288 16.19 -18.47 21.53
C ARG A 288 15.89 -17.10 20.89
N GLY A 289 16.44 -16.02 21.44
CA GLY A 289 16.25 -14.67 20.88
C GLY A 289 14.84 -14.12 21.01
N VAL A 290 13.94 -14.74 21.79
CA VAL A 290 12.61 -14.19 22.09
C VAL A 290 12.72 -13.27 23.31
N LEU A 291 12.20 -12.05 23.22
CA LEU A 291 12.15 -11.08 24.32
C LEU A 291 10.94 -11.35 25.22
N GLN A 292 11.19 -11.84 26.42
CA GLN A 292 10.20 -12.02 27.48
C GLN A 292 10.03 -10.72 28.27
N VAL A 293 8.79 -10.30 28.46
CA VAL A 293 8.39 -9.08 29.17
C VAL A 293 7.35 -9.45 30.23
N GLU A 294 7.72 -9.32 31.49
CA GLU A 294 6.86 -9.64 32.62
C GLU A 294 6.39 -8.35 33.30
N LEU A 295 5.09 -8.16 33.38
CA LEU A 295 4.47 -6.94 33.91
C LEU A 295 3.68 -7.24 35.19
N PRO A 296 3.92 -6.52 36.30
CA PRO A 296 3.09 -6.59 37.49
C PRO A 296 1.60 -6.43 37.18
N TYR A 297 0.75 -7.33 37.69
CA TYR A 297 -0.70 -7.21 37.50
C TYR A 297 -1.26 -5.90 38.07
N ALA A 298 -0.68 -5.36 39.15
CA ALA A 298 -1.02 -4.04 39.68
C ALA A 298 -0.82 -2.90 38.67
N LEU A 299 0.10 -3.03 37.72
CA LEU A 299 0.29 -2.05 36.65
C LEU A 299 -0.75 -2.21 35.51
N LEU A 300 -1.44 -3.35 35.40
CA LEU A 300 -2.51 -3.54 34.42
C LEU A 300 -3.58 -2.44 34.55
N GLY A 301 -4.00 -2.13 35.79
CA GLY A 301 -4.93 -1.03 36.05
C GLY A 301 -4.41 0.33 35.54
N SER A 302 -3.13 0.65 35.76
CA SER A 302 -2.53 1.90 35.26
C SER A 302 -2.27 1.92 33.74
N LEU A 303 -2.03 0.76 33.14
CA LEU A 303 -1.88 0.59 31.68
C LEU A 303 -3.24 0.69 30.97
N ILE A 304 -4.34 0.36 31.66
CA ILE A 304 -5.72 0.49 31.18
C ILE A 304 -6.29 1.90 31.46
N GLN A 305 -5.95 2.54 32.58
CA GLN A 305 -6.59 3.79 33.03
C GLN A 305 -6.12 5.08 32.33
N THR A 306 -5.03 5.08 31.57
CA THR A 306 -4.57 6.30 30.87
C THR A 306 -5.29 6.50 29.54
N CYS A 307 -6.49 7.08 29.57
CA CYS A 307 -7.30 7.40 28.37
C CYS A 307 -8.10 8.71 28.49
N SER A 308 -8.25 9.44 27.38
CA SER A 308 -9.35 10.40 27.08
C SER A 308 -9.22 10.96 25.61
N ALA A 309 -9.90 12.04 25.13
CA ALA A 309 -9.75 12.59 23.72
C ALA A 309 -10.14 14.09 23.35
N PRO A 310 -9.23 14.98 22.88
CA PRO A 310 -9.52 15.77 21.67
C PRO A 310 -9.62 15.08 20.32
N ALA A 311 -10.64 15.55 19.59
CA ALA A 311 -10.53 16.33 18.36
C ALA A 311 -9.51 15.87 17.31
N LEU A 312 -10.00 15.06 16.38
CA LEU A 312 -9.52 15.05 15.01
C LEU A 312 -10.62 15.66 14.14
N TYR A 313 -10.36 16.83 13.56
CA TYR A 313 -10.51 17.12 12.13
C TYR A 313 -9.98 18.54 11.84
N GLY A 314 -9.25 18.69 10.73
CA GLY A 314 -9.08 20.01 10.09
C GLY A 314 -10.26 20.32 9.15
N ASP A 315 -11.18 19.35 9.01
CA ASP A 315 -12.41 19.45 8.27
C ASP A 315 -13.51 20.06 9.15
N MET A 316 -14.47 20.73 8.52
CA MET A 316 -15.56 21.40 9.23
C MET A 316 -16.31 20.44 10.19
N PRO A 317 -16.89 20.94 11.30
CA PRO A 317 -17.77 20.18 12.20
C PRO A 317 -18.88 19.39 11.48
N MET A 318 -19.29 19.85 10.29
CA MET A 318 -20.17 19.15 9.35
C MET A 318 -19.72 17.73 9.00
N HIS A 319 -18.43 17.49 8.79
CA HIS A 319 -17.91 16.18 8.40
C HIS A 319 -17.95 15.19 9.57
N THR A 320 -17.55 15.64 10.77
CA THR A 320 -17.68 14.86 12.01
C THR A 320 -19.15 14.54 12.32
N ALA A 321 -20.04 15.53 12.22
CA ALA A 321 -21.47 15.35 12.47
C ALA A 321 -22.14 14.41 11.46
N THR A 322 -21.70 14.43 10.19
CA THR A 322 -22.22 13.52 9.16
C THR A 322 -21.70 12.10 9.39
N GLY A 323 -20.38 11.90 9.50
CA GLY A 323 -19.80 10.57 9.69
C GLY A 323 -20.30 9.86 10.96
N PHE A 324 -20.44 10.59 12.07
CA PHE A 324 -20.99 10.02 13.31
C PHE A 324 -22.48 9.64 13.17
N ALA A 325 -23.29 10.48 12.50
CA ALA A 325 -24.70 10.18 12.24
C ALA A 325 -24.86 8.98 11.29
N ASP A 326 -23.97 8.82 10.32
CA ASP A 326 -23.98 7.71 9.36
C ASP A 326 -23.62 6.38 10.05
N ILE A 327 -22.60 6.36 10.91
CA ILE A 327 -22.21 5.17 11.70
C ILE A 327 -23.32 4.78 12.67
N LEU A 328 -23.95 5.74 13.37
CA LEU A 328 -25.10 5.47 14.23
C LEU A 328 -26.31 4.95 13.45
N ALA A 329 -26.57 5.50 12.26
CA ALA A 329 -27.64 5.02 11.40
C ALA A 329 -27.40 3.57 10.94
N GLN A 330 -26.15 3.20 10.65
CA GLN A 330 -25.76 1.84 10.31
C GLN A 330 -25.90 0.89 11.51
N ALA A 331 -25.37 1.25 12.69
CA ALA A 331 -25.38 0.39 13.89
C ALA A 331 -26.78 0.18 14.51
N PHE A 332 -27.69 1.15 14.41
CA PHE A 332 -29.05 1.08 14.98
C PHE A 332 -30.16 0.95 13.93
N GLY A 333 -29.82 0.84 12.64
CA GLY A 333 -30.79 0.72 11.55
C GLY A 333 -31.71 1.94 11.39
N LEU A 334 -31.18 3.15 11.57
CA LEU A 334 -31.96 4.39 11.49
C LEU A 334 -32.32 4.72 10.03
N GLY A 335 -33.57 5.07 9.79
CA GLY A 335 -34.04 5.49 8.46
C GLY A 335 -33.54 6.90 8.07
N PRO A 336 -33.58 7.27 6.78
CA PRO A 336 -33.04 8.54 6.29
C PRO A 336 -33.61 9.80 6.98
N LYS A 337 -34.86 9.75 7.45
CA LYS A 337 -35.47 10.85 8.23
C LYS A 337 -34.84 11.01 9.61
N GLN A 338 -34.53 9.89 10.27
CA GLN A 338 -33.93 9.84 11.61
C GLN A 338 -32.46 10.24 11.55
N GLN A 339 -31.71 9.74 10.56
CA GLN A 339 -30.35 10.17 10.25
C GLN A 339 -30.28 11.69 10.01
N LEU A 340 -31.22 12.26 9.24
CA LEU A 340 -31.31 13.71 9.05
C LEU A 340 -31.65 14.48 10.33
N ARG A 341 -32.50 13.92 11.21
CA ARG A 341 -32.85 14.51 12.52
C ARG A 341 -31.65 14.50 13.46
N LEU A 342 -30.96 13.36 13.59
CA LEU A 342 -29.71 13.20 14.34
C LEU A 342 -28.62 14.17 13.86
N ARG A 343 -28.40 14.27 12.54
CA ARG A 343 -27.42 15.22 12.00
C ARG A 343 -27.76 16.68 12.34
N LYS A 344 -29.04 17.07 12.36
CA LYS A 344 -29.46 18.40 12.81
C LYS A 344 -29.16 18.61 14.29
N LEU A 345 -29.62 17.70 15.16
CA LEU A 345 -29.38 17.75 16.61
C LEU A 345 -27.90 17.93 16.96
N ILE A 346 -27.02 17.16 16.31
CA ILE A 346 -25.57 17.29 16.50
C ILE A 346 -25.09 18.71 16.12
N LEU A 347 -25.53 19.23 14.97
CA LEU A 347 -25.12 20.56 14.50
C LEU A 347 -25.68 21.69 15.37
N ASP A 348 -26.91 21.56 15.86
CA ASP A 348 -27.52 22.49 16.80
C ASP A 348 -26.74 22.48 18.14
N ALA A 349 -26.29 21.31 18.60
CA ALA A 349 -25.39 21.18 19.77
C ALA A 349 -24.02 21.85 19.55
N TYR A 350 -23.42 21.74 18.34
CA TYR A 350 -22.19 22.46 18.00
C TYR A 350 -22.40 23.98 18.04
N GLU A 351 -23.52 24.48 17.52
CA GLU A 351 -23.85 25.90 17.52
C GLU A 351 -24.09 26.43 18.96
N LEU A 352 -24.73 25.64 19.82
CA LEU A 352 -24.90 25.94 21.25
C LEU A 352 -23.59 25.87 22.05
N ALA A 353 -22.66 24.97 21.70
CA ALA A 353 -21.28 24.98 22.18
C ALA A 353 -20.47 26.18 21.64
N GLY A 354 -21.08 27.03 20.82
CA GLY A 354 -20.46 28.21 20.22
C GLY A 354 -19.46 27.89 19.10
N ILE A 355 -19.57 26.71 18.47
CA ILE A 355 -18.76 26.31 17.32
C ILE A 355 -19.55 26.61 16.05
N SER A 356 -19.12 27.65 15.32
CA SER A 356 -19.76 28.10 14.09
C SER A 356 -19.11 27.45 12.86
N ARG A 357 -19.96 26.92 11.98
CA ARG A 357 -19.54 26.35 10.69
C ARG A 357 -18.86 27.39 9.77
N ALA A 358 -19.23 28.66 9.92
CA ALA A 358 -18.72 29.77 9.11
C ALA A 358 -17.46 30.44 9.68
N ASP A 359 -17.07 30.12 10.92
CA ASP A 359 -15.95 30.75 11.61
C ASP A 359 -14.96 29.70 12.14
N ALA A 360 -13.90 29.46 11.37
CA ALA A 360 -12.84 28.52 11.69
C ALA A 360 -12.09 28.85 13.00
N SER A 361 -12.16 30.08 13.50
CA SER A 361 -11.57 30.43 14.80
C SER A 361 -12.29 29.79 15.99
N THR A 362 -13.55 29.37 15.80
CA THR A 362 -14.35 28.73 16.84
C THR A 362 -14.11 27.22 16.95
N TRP A 363 -13.48 26.58 15.96
CA TRP A 363 -13.33 25.11 15.92
C TRP A 363 -12.36 24.53 16.96
N SER A 364 -11.62 25.38 17.67
CA SER A 364 -10.76 25.00 18.80
C SER A 364 -11.50 24.95 20.15
N ARG A 365 -12.79 25.26 20.19
CA ARG A 365 -13.63 25.15 21.40
C ARG A 365 -13.95 23.68 21.70
N PRO A 366 -14.23 23.32 22.97
CA PRO A 366 -14.65 21.96 23.31
C PRO A 366 -15.91 21.57 22.54
N ALA A 367 -15.87 20.40 21.89
CA ALA A 367 -17.01 19.86 21.15
C ALA A 367 -18.13 19.40 22.12
N PRO A 368 -19.40 19.44 21.69
CA PRO A 368 -20.51 18.95 22.51
C PRO A 368 -20.41 17.44 22.76
N THR A 369 -20.91 16.98 23.91
CA THR A 369 -20.98 15.56 24.25
C THR A 369 -22.28 14.92 23.76
N LEU A 370 -22.32 13.59 23.67
CA LEU A 370 -23.53 12.89 23.25
C LEU A 370 -24.70 13.13 24.22
N ALA A 371 -24.42 13.26 25.53
CA ALA A 371 -25.43 13.64 26.52
C ALA A 371 -26.14 14.95 26.14
N GLN A 372 -25.39 15.99 25.75
CA GLN A 372 -25.97 17.26 25.31
C GLN A 372 -26.81 17.13 24.03
N VAL A 373 -26.45 16.20 23.13
CA VAL A 373 -27.26 15.87 21.93
C VAL A 373 -28.55 15.14 22.31
N CYS A 374 -28.51 14.27 23.34
CA CYS A 374 -29.70 13.62 23.90
C CYS A 374 -30.61 14.61 24.64
N ASP A 375 -30.06 15.53 25.44
CA ASP A 375 -30.82 16.58 26.12
C ASP A 375 -31.59 17.42 25.09
N LEU A 376 -30.93 17.87 24.02
CA LEU A 376 -31.56 18.60 22.90
C LEU A 376 -32.58 17.78 22.10
N TYR A 377 -32.53 16.44 22.19
CA TYR A 377 -33.57 15.58 21.63
C TYR A 377 -34.79 15.49 22.53
N LEU A 378 -34.58 15.41 23.85
CA LEU A 378 -35.63 15.31 24.86
C LEU A 378 -36.36 16.64 25.12
N GLU A 379 -35.69 17.78 24.93
CA GLU A 379 -36.26 19.13 25.08
C GLU A 379 -37.24 19.53 23.94
N GLN A 380 -37.41 18.70 22.91
CA GLN A 380 -38.30 18.99 21.78
C GLN A 380 -39.79 18.90 22.17
N GLU A 381 -40.62 19.84 21.70
CA GLU A 381 -42.08 19.86 21.94
C GLU A 381 -42.79 18.53 21.62
N LYS A 382 -42.21 17.74 20.70
CA LYS A 382 -42.63 16.38 20.39
C LYS A 382 -41.43 15.46 20.16
N VAL A 383 -41.03 14.75 21.22
CA VAL A 383 -40.17 13.56 21.11
C VAL A 383 -40.96 12.44 20.44
N GLU A 384 -40.33 11.66 19.56
CA GLU A 384 -40.93 10.45 19.01
C GLU A 384 -40.19 9.25 19.58
N GLU A 385 -40.92 8.33 20.21
CA GLU A 385 -40.40 7.06 20.77
C GLU A 385 -40.10 6.07 19.63
N ASP A 386 -39.14 6.42 18.79
CA ASP A 386 -38.72 5.67 17.62
C ASP A 386 -37.32 5.03 17.82
N SER A 387 -36.76 4.43 16.77
CA SER A 387 -35.41 3.84 16.86
C SER A 387 -34.30 4.86 17.12
N LEU A 388 -34.49 6.16 16.86
CA LEU A 388 -33.54 7.19 17.26
C LEU A 388 -33.62 7.46 18.77
N TYR A 389 -34.83 7.51 19.36
CA TYR A 389 -34.99 7.53 20.81
C TYR A 389 -34.29 6.33 21.46
N ALA A 390 -34.59 5.11 20.99
CA ALA A 390 -34.01 3.89 21.55
C ALA A 390 -32.48 3.83 21.41
N ALA A 391 -31.91 4.35 20.32
CA ALA A 391 -30.47 4.48 20.16
C ALA A 391 -29.87 5.46 21.18
N LEU A 392 -30.40 6.68 21.27
CA LEU A 392 -29.89 7.72 22.17
C LEU A 392 -30.02 7.33 23.66
N ASP A 393 -31.16 6.76 24.05
CA ASP A 393 -31.43 6.22 25.39
C ASP A 393 -30.43 5.11 25.76
N SER A 394 -30.17 4.17 24.84
CA SER A 394 -29.17 3.11 25.04
C SER A 394 -27.77 3.69 25.26
N LEU A 395 -27.35 4.68 24.45
CA LEU A 395 -26.00 5.23 24.52
C LEU A 395 -25.72 6.02 25.81
N VAL A 396 -26.75 6.66 26.36
CA VAL A 396 -26.69 7.32 27.68
C VAL A 396 -26.75 6.29 28.81
N THR A 397 -27.68 5.34 28.75
CA THR A 397 -27.90 4.32 29.81
C THR A 397 -26.68 3.42 30.04
N TYR A 398 -25.92 3.11 28.99
CA TYR A 398 -24.70 2.31 29.09
C TYR A 398 -23.42 3.14 29.29
N GLU A 399 -23.52 4.47 29.48
CA GLU A 399 -22.40 5.41 29.71
C GLU A 399 -21.22 5.26 28.71
N ILE A 400 -21.51 4.90 27.46
CA ILE A 400 -20.49 4.56 26.43
C ILE A 400 -19.61 5.77 26.06
N PHE A 401 -20.10 6.99 26.32
CA PHE A 401 -19.41 8.24 26.05
C PHE A 401 -19.32 9.11 27.31
N GLU A 402 -18.15 9.73 27.51
CA GLU A 402 -17.94 10.72 28.57
C GLU A 402 -18.90 11.90 28.42
N THR A 403 -19.49 12.33 29.54
CA THR A 403 -20.54 13.35 29.59
C THR A 403 -19.97 14.76 29.79
N MET A 404 -18.77 14.87 30.39
CA MET A 404 -18.07 16.13 30.65
C MET A 404 -17.04 16.49 29.54
N PRO A 405 -17.22 17.60 28.80
CA PRO A 405 -16.26 18.05 27.76
C PRO A 405 -14.82 18.25 28.25
N ASP A 406 -14.62 18.56 29.54
CA ASP A 406 -13.30 18.82 30.12
C ASP A 406 -12.51 17.54 30.46
N LYS A 407 -13.18 16.36 30.46
CA LYS A 407 -12.55 15.06 30.74
C LYS A 407 -12.04 14.35 29.49
N VAL A 408 -11.99 15.04 28.36
CA VAL A 408 -11.65 14.48 27.05
C VAL A 408 -10.25 15.06 26.66
N SER A 409 -9.13 14.29 26.80
CA SER A 409 -7.67 14.60 26.57
C SER A 409 -7.00 13.79 25.41
N SER A 410 -6.38 14.40 24.38
CA SER A 410 -6.11 13.87 23.00
C SER A 410 -5.92 12.34 22.71
N ARG A 411 -6.82 11.75 21.88
CA ARG A 411 -6.78 10.34 21.37
C ARG A 411 -5.69 10.04 20.31
N TYR A 412 -4.75 10.95 20.11
CA TYR A 412 -3.54 10.69 19.31
C TYR A 412 -2.58 9.72 20.01
N GLU A 413 -2.63 9.65 21.34
CA GLU A 413 -1.74 8.82 22.17
C GLU A 413 -2.30 7.40 22.42
N LEU A 414 -3.58 7.14 22.11
CA LEU A 414 -4.31 5.86 22.31
C LEU A 414 -3.62 4.62 21.70
N LEU A 415 -2.75 4.85 20.71
CA LEU A 415 -2.23 3.80 19.83
C LEU A 415 -0.74 3.52 20.06
N ASP A 416 -0.10 4.09 21.09
CA ASP A 416 1.29 3.83 21.42
C ASP A 416 1.39 2.77 22.51
N GLY A 417 1.62 1.52 22.08
CA GLY A 417 1.63 0.33 22.93
C GLY A 417 0.68 -0.75 22.41
N VAL A 418 0.22 -1.62 23.31
CA VAL A 418 -0.79 -2.64 23.04
C VAL A 418 -2.09 -2.22 23.74
N THR A 419 -3.11 -1.91 22.95
CA THR A 419 -4.42 -1.46 23.44
C THR A 419 -5.44 -2.56 23.19
N VAL A 420 -6.07 -3.06 24.24
CA VAL A 420 -7.14 -4.08 24.18
C VAL A 420 -8.46 -3.41 24.52
N ILE A 421 -9.50 -3.64 23.71
CA ILE A 421 -10.85 -3.12 23.96
C ILE A 421 -11.74 -4.31 24.29
N GLU A 422 -12.08 -4.48 25.56
CA GLU A 422 -13.01 -5.51 25.99
C GLU A 422 -14.45 -5.05 25.71
N LEU A 423 -15.16 -5.84 24.91
CA LEU A 423 -16.54 -5.58 24.49
C LEU A 423 -17.54 -6.62 25.05
N ALA A 424 -17.07 -7.52 25.93
CA ALA A 424 -17.90 -8.49 26.60
C ALA A 424 -18.97 -7.81 27.48
N GLY A 425 -20.20 -8.32 27.46
CA GLY A 425 -21.32 -7.80 28.26
C GLY A 425 -22.13 -6.67 27.62
N TYR A 426 -21.66 -6.04 26.54
CA TYR A 426 -22.43 -5.06 25.77
C TYR A 426 -23.34 -5.73 24.72
N SER A 427 -24.39 -5.04 24.26
CA SER A 427 -25.24 -5.54 23.18
C SER A 427 -24.52 -5.48 21.82
N PRO A 428 -24.85 -6.35 20.84
CA PRO A 428 -24.19 -6.35 19.53
C PRO A 428 -24.21 -5.01 18.81
N GLN A 429 -25.27 -4.19 18.98
CA GLN A 429 -25.36 -2.84 18.41
C GLN A 429 -24.29 -1.91 18.99
N ILE A 430 -24.07 -1.99 20.30
CA ILE A 430 -23.06 -1.20 21.02
C ILE A 430 -21.66 -1.66 20.64
N GLN A 431 -21.42 -2.97 20.59
CA GLN A 431 -20.15 -3.55 20.15
C GLN A 431 -19.81 -3.05 18.74
N ASN A 432 -20.74 -3.18 17.79
CA ASN A 432 -20.58 -2.72 16.42
C ASN A 432 -20.31 -1.20 16.34
N LEU A 433 -21.02 -0.38 17.13
CA LEU A 433 -20.77 1.06 17.20
C LEU A 433 -19.35 1.37 17.70
N VAL A 434 -18.93 0.78 18.81
CA VAL A 434 -17.62 1.06 19.43
C VAL A 434 -16.48 0.63 18.51
N VAL A 435 -16.58 -0.54 17.86
CA VAL A 435 -15.60 -1.00 16.87
C VAL A 435 -15.59 -0.08 15.64
N ALA A 436 -16.75 0.31 15.11
CA ALA A 436 -16.83 1.18 13.94
C ALA A 436 -16.19 2.54 14.19
N LEU A 437 -16.54 3.21 15.30
CA LEU A 437 -15.94 4.48 15.70
C LEU A 437 -14.44 4.36 15.96
N THR A 438 -14.00 3.25 16.56
CA THR A 438 -12.57 2.99 16.78
C THR A 438 -11.81 2.83 15.48
N LEU A 439 -12.36 2.09 14.50
CA LEU A 439 -11.74 1.89 13.19
C LEU A 439 -11.76 3.17 12.33
N ASP A 440 -12.81 3.99 12.40
CA ASP A 440 -12.86 5.32 11.78
C ASP A 440 -11.76 6.25 12.33
N LEU A 441 -11.63 6.31 13.66
CA LEU A 441 -10.58 7.08 14.32
C LEU A 441 -9.19 6.55 13.95
N PHE A 442 -9.00 5.23 13.96
CA PHE A 442 -7.74 4.57 13.58
C PHE A 442 -7.37 4.83 12.12
N TYR A 443 -8.33 4.79 11.19
CA TYR A 443 -8.13 5.13 9.78
C TYR A 443 -7.72 6.60 9.58
N SER A 444 -8.36 7.53 10.31
CA SER A 444 -7.97 8.94 10.30
C SER A 444 -6.55 9.14 10.84
N GLN A 445 -6.18 8.44 11.93
CA GLN A 445 -4.83 8.45 12.49
C GLN A 445 -3.79 7.88 11.53
N MET A 446 -4.12 6.78 10.85
CA MET A 446 -3.28 6.14 9.84
C MET A 446 -2.90 7.12 8.73
N GLN A 447 -3.86 7.86 8.17
CA GLN A 447 -3.57 8.89 7.16
C GLN A 447 -2.68 10.01 7.72
N LYS A 448 -3.02 10.55 8.91
CA LYS A 448 -2.30 11.70 9.50
C LYS A 448 -0.86 11.40 9.91
N ARG A 449 -0.55 10.17 10.33
CA ARG A 449 0.82 9.73 10.63
C ARG A 449 1.72 9.76 9.39
N GLY A 450 1.14 9.68 8.20
CA GLY A 450 1.86 9.64 6.93
C GLY A 450 2.56 8.30 6.69
N LYS A 451 3.35 8.24 5.62
CA LYS A 451 3.94 6.99 5.15
C LYS A 451 5.11 6.55 6.06
N PRO A 452 5.21 5.25 6.40
CA PRO A 452 6.27 4.69 7.23
C PRO A 452 7.64 4.72 6.56
N LYS A 453 8.68 4.39 7.34
CA LYS A 453 10.02 4.16 6.78
C LYS A 453 9.97 2.98 5.81
N VAL A 454 10.65 3.12 4.67
CA VAL A 454 10.79 2.10 3.62
C VAL A 454 12.27 1.82 3.42
N ASN A 455 12.65 0.55 3.35
CA ASN A 455 14.01 0.09 3.10
C ASN A 455 13.99 -1.02 2.05
N GLY A 456 14.36 -0.71 0.81
CA GLY A 456 14.14 -1.60 -0.32
C GLY A 456 12.65 -1.89 -0.52
N ASP A 457 12.30 -3.17 -0.60
CA ASP A 457 10.92 -3.65 -0.71
C ASP A 457 10.21 -3.76 0.66
N TYR A 458 10.95 -3.63 1.76
CA TYR A 458 10.41 -3.69 3.11
C TYR A 458 9.82 -2.35 3.54
N ARG A 459 8.61 -2.42 4.10
CA ARG A 459 7.92 -1.29 4.71
C ARG A 459 7.81 -1.53 6.22
N GLN A 460 8.19 -0.54 7.03
CA GLN A 460 8.07 -0.62 8.47
C GLN A 460 6.60 -0.82 8.86
N ILE A 461 6.33 -1.86 9.67
CA ILE A 461 5.05 -2.04 10.35
C ILE A 461 4.93 -0.95 11.43
N THR A 462 3.83 -0.20 11.41
CA THR A 462 3.62 0.97 12.28
C THR A 462 2.63 0.71 13.39
N LYS A 463 1.58 -0.08 13.10
CA LYS A 463 0.51 -0.54 13.99
C LYS A 463 -0.10 -1.82 13.40
N MET A 464 -0.72 -2.64 14.25
CA MET A 464 -1.57 -3.76 13.84
C MET A 464 -2.90 -3.68 14.58
N THR A 465 -3.99 -4.01 13.89
CA THR A 465 -5.32 -4.11 14.49
C THR A 465 -5.76 -5.57 14.42
N LEU A 466 -6.13 -6.15 15.56
CA LEU A 466 -6.75 -7.46 15.63
C LEU A 466 -8.23 -7.29 15.96
N VAL A 467 -9.10 -7.90 15.16
CA VAL A 467 -10.55 -7.99 15.43
C VAL A 467 -10.87 -9.47 15.63
N ASP A 468 -11.23 -9.81 16.88
CA ASP A 468 -11.78 -11.12 17.18
C ASP A 468 -13.30 -11.14 16.93
N GLU A 469 -13.85 -12.32 16.63
CA GLU A 469 -15.25 -12.50 16.17
C GLU A 469 -15.67 -11.44 15.12
N ALA A 470 -14.82 -11.29 14.09
CA ALA A 470 -14.93 -10.23 13.09
C ALA A 470 -16.17 -10.37 12.18
N ASP A 471 -16.91 -11.47 12.23
CA ASP A 471 -18.10 -11.75 11.45
C ASP A 471 -19.29 -10.85 11.85
N ASN A 472 -19.52 -10.69 13.15
CA ASN A 472 -20.52 -9.77 13.71
C ASN A 472 -20.32 -8.35 13.14
N PHE A 473 -19.07 -7.90 13.05
CA PHE A 473 -18.71 -6.59 12.53
C PHE A 473 -18.71 -6.51 11.00
N MET A 474 -18.11 -7.48 10.30
CA MET A 474 -18.04 -7.50 8.83
C MET A 474 -19.43 -7.51 8.20
N SER A 475 -20.40 -8.20 8.82
CA SER A 475 -21.80 -8.25 8.39
C SER A 475 -22.46 -6.87 8.25
N GLN A 476 -21.96 -5.86 8.95
CA GLN A 476 -22.50 -4.50 8.95
C GLN A 476 -22.00 -3.67 7.75
N ASP A 477 -20.93 -4.10 7.07
CA ASP A 477 -20.34 -3.41 5.91
C ASP A 477 -19.83 -1.97 6.16
N PHE A 478 -19.18 -1.74 7.31
CA PHE A 478 -18.58 -0.45 7.66
C PHE A 478 -17.46 -0.03 6.68
N PRO A 479 -17.51 1.18 6.08
CA PRO A 479 -16.55 1.62 5.06
C PRO A 479 -15.09 1.64 5.52
N SER A 480 -14.83 1.96 6.80
CA SER A 480 -13.46 2.19 7.29
C SER A 480 -12.64 0.92 7.40
N LEU A 481 -13.22 -0.22 7.77
CA LEU A 481 -12.49 -1.49 7.71
C LEU A 481 -12.04 -1.80 6.29
N ARG A 482 -12.92 -1.62 5.29
CA ARG A 482 -12.55 -1.79 3.87
C ARG A 482 -11.42 -0.86 3.45
N LYS A 483 -11.42 0.40 3.90
CA LYS A 483 -10.36 1.37 3.59
C LYS A 483 -9.04 0.97 4.26
N ILE A 484 -9.05 0.54 5.53
CA ILE A 484 -7.86 0.04 6.23
C ILE A 484 -7.30 -1.22 5.52
N LEU A 485 -8.14 -2.17 5.11
CA LEU A 485 -7.70 -3.38 4.39
C LEU A 485 -7.06 -3.05 3.03
N LYS A 486 -7.57 -2.04 2.31
CA LYS A 486 -7.03 -1.62 1.00
C LYS A 486 -5.77 -0.75 1.11
N GLU A 487 -5.80 0.24 2.00
CA GLU A 487 -4.80 1.30 2.07
C GLU A 487 -3.77 1.08 3.18
N GLY A 488 -4.09 0.30 4.21
CA GLY A 488 -3.25 0.10 5.40
C GLY A 488 -1.84 -0.38 5.07
N ARG A 489 -1.69 -1.22 4.03
CA ARG A 489 -0.39 -1.63 3.50
C ARG A 489 0.49 -0.44 3.12
N GLU A 490 -0.05 0.67 2.63
CA GLU A 490 0.71 1.89 2.32
C GLU A 490 1.28 2.57 3.57
N TYR A 491 0.52 2.56 4.67
CA TYR A 491 0.85 3.21 5.94
C TYR A 491 1.59 2.29 6.94
N GLY A 492 1.89 1.06 6.54
CA GLY A 492 2.53 0.06 7.41
C GLY A 492 1.57 -0.55 8.44
N VAL A 493 0.27 -0.43 8.20
CA VAL A 493 -0.79 -0.94 9.06
C VAL A 493 -1.19 -2.34 8.61
N GLY A 494 -1.12 -3.30 9.54
CA GLY A 494 -1.65 -4.64 9.35
C GLY A 494 -3.02 -4.81 10.01
N VAL A 495 -3.84 -5.72 9.48
CA VAL A 495 -5.12 -6.13 10.08
C VAL A 495 -5.12 -7.65 10.21
N ILE A 496 -5.54 -8.16 11.36
CA ILE A 496 -5.79 -9.57 11.63
C ILE A 496 -7.29 -9.70 11.92
N LEU A 497 -7.97 -10.60 11.21
CA LEU A 497 -9.39 -10.89 11.38
C LEU A 497 -9.54 -12.35 11.77
N SER A 498 -10.29 -12.61 12.85
CA SER A 498 -10.62 -13.95 13.34
C SER A 498 -12.11 -14.21 13.10
N THR A 499 -12.45 -15.35 12.51
CA THR A 499 -13.84 -15.83 12.33
C THR A 499 -13.89 -17.34 12.52
N GLN A 500 -15.08 -17.87 12.83
CA GLN A 500 -15.31 -19.31 12.94
C GLN A 500 -15.54 -19.99 11.56
N ASP A 501 -16.06 -19.24 10.59
CA ASP A 501 -16.40 -19.72 9.25
C ASP A 501 -15.80 -18.81 8.16
N LEU A 502 -15.40 -19.41 7.04
CA LEU A 502 -14.81 -18.73 5.88
C LEU A 502 -15.85 -17.93 5.07
N SER A 503 -17.11 -18.36 5.11
CA SER A 503 -18.23 -17.65 4.46
C SER A 503 -18.48 -16.29 5.09
N HIS A 504 -18.12 -16.07 6.34
CA HIS A 504 -18.30 -14.79 7.05
C HIS A 504 -17.43 -13.66 6.48
N PHE A 505 -16.40 -13.98 5.69
CA PHE A 505 -15.64 -12.99 4.90
C PHE A 505 -16.37 -12.48 3.65
N LYS A 506 -17.60 -12.94 3.38
CA LYS A 506 -18.43 -12.53 2.24
C LYS A 506 -19.79 -12.03 2.76
N THR A 507 -20.12 -10.78 2.46
CA THR A 507 -21.46 -10.21 2.69
C THR A 507 -22.23 -10.13 1.38
N GLY A 508 -23.46 -9.60 1.42
CA GLY A 508 -24.25 -9.37 0.20
C GLY A 508 -23.62 -8.32 -0.74
N GLU A 509 -22.81 -7.40 -0.22
CA GLU A 509 -22.19 -6.32 -0.99
C GLU A 509 -20.67 -6.45 -1.14
N ASN A 510 -19.98 -7.17 -0.25
CA ASN A 510 -18.51 -7.17 -0.16
C ASN A 510 -17.91 -8.56 0.00
N ASN A 511 -16.67 -8.71 -0.48
CA ASN A 511 -15.83 -9.89 -0.26
C ASN A 511 -14.53 -9.46 0.44
N TYR A 512 -14.53 -9.49 1.76
CA TYR A 512 -13.37 -9.15 2.60
C TYR A 512 -12.19 -10.10 2.36
N GLY A 513 -12.48 -11.38 2.10
CA GLY A 513 -11.46 -12.40 1.82
C GLY A 513 -10.57 -12.07 0.60
N SER A 514 -11.05 -11.27 -0.35
CA SER A 514 -10.27 -10.79 -1.50
C SER A 514 -9.11 -9.85 -1.12
N TYR A 515 -9.17 -9.22 0.05
CA TYR A 515 -8.10 -8.35 0.56
C TYR A 515 -7.11 -9.08 1.47
N ILE A 516 -7.39 -10.35 1.80
CA ILE A 516 -6.58 -11.15 2.73
C ILE A 516 -5.54 -11.95 1.97
N LEU A 517 -4.29 -11.49 2.06
CA LEU A 517 -3.14 -12.14 1.43
C LEU A 517 -2.73 -13.42 2.16
N THR A 518 -2.70 -13.38 3.49
CA THR A 518 -2.19 -14.44 4.37
C THR A 518 -3.33 -15.08 5.16
N TRP A 519 -3.40 -16.41 5.18
CA TRP A 519 -4.44 -17.16 5.88
C TRP A 519 -3.83 -18.16 6.87
N VAL A 520 -4.49 -18.33 8.02
CA VAL A 520 -4.17 -19.37 9.01
C VAL A 520 -5.45 -20.19 9.21
N VAL A 521 -5.57 -21.30 8.49
CA VAL A 521 -6.78 -22.12 8.46
C VAL A 521 -6.64 -23.27 9.46
N HIS A 522 -7.32 -23.16 10.58
CA HIS A 522 -7.48 -24.24 11.55
C HIS A 522 -8.50 -25.27 11.06
N ARG A 523 -8.86 -26.25 11.91
CA ARG A 523 -9.96 -27.19 11.62
C ARG A 523 -11.29 -26.46 11.45
N VAL A 524 -11.85 -26.49 10.24
CA VAL A 524 -13.20 -25.98 9.91
C VAL A 524 -14.16 -27.17 9.74
N VAL A 525 -15.43 -27.00 10.14
CA VAL A 525 -16.46 -28.05 10.07
C VAL A 525 -17.22 -28.06 8.75
N GLU A 526 -17.50 -26.88 8.18
CA GLU A 526 -18.10 -26.74 6.86
C GLU A 526 -17.19 -25.93 5.94
N ILE A 527 -16.75 -26.53 4.83
CA ILE A 527 -15.93 -25.87 3.81
C ILE A 527 -16.33 -26.38 2.42
N LYS A 528 -16.46 -25.46 1.46
CA LYS A 528 -16.94 -25.77 0.11
C LYS A 528 -15.78 -25.67 -0.89
N ASN A 529 -15.84 -26.44 -1.99
CA ASN A 529 -14.86 -26.37 -3.09
C ASN A 529 -14.61 -24.93 -3.59
N ALA A 530 -15.65 -24.08 -3.59
CA ALA A 530 -15.53 -22.68 -3.99
C ALA A 530 -14.64 -21.85 -3.05
N ASP A 531 -14.63 -22.16 -1.75
CA ASP A 531 -13.80 -21.48 -0.76
C ASP A 531 -12.36 -22.01 -0.80
N ILE A 532 -12.18 -23.32 -1.01
CA ILE A 532 -10.85 -23.91 -1.29
C ILE A 532 -10.22 -23.26 -2.52
N LYS A 533 -10.95 -23.19 -3.64
CA LYS A 533 -10.47 -22.56 -4.88
C LYS A 533 -10.09 -21.10 -4.65
N ALA A 534 -10.89 -20.33 -3.90
CA ALA A 534 -10.63 -18.93 -3.62
C ALA A 534 -9.40 -18.68 -2.72
N ILE A 535 -9.16 -19.54 -1.72
CA ILE A 535 -8.10 -19.34 -0.72
C ILE A 535 -6.78 -19.96 -1.18
N PHE A 536 -6.83 -21.20 -1.67
CA PHE A 536 -5.66 -22.05 -1.99
C PHE A 536 -5.28 -22.02 -3.48
N ASN A 537 -6.06 -21.34 -4.34
CA ASN A 537 -5.84 -21.25 -5.78
C ASN A 537 -5.68 -22.63 -6.48
N LYS A 538 -6.48 -23.62 -6.05
CA LYS A 538 -6.47 -24.98 -6.60
C LYS A 538 -7.67 -25.21 -7.51
N ASP A 539 -7.40 -25.50 -8.78
CA ASP A 539 -8.41 -25.83 -9.79
C ASP A 539 -8.73 -27.32 -9.88
N ASP A 540 -7.77 -28.20 -9.54
CA ASP A 540 -7.99 -29.64 -9.59
C ASP A 540 -8.94 -30.10 -8.48
N LYS A 541 -9.97 -30.86 -8.86
CA LYS A 541 -11.03 -31.29 -7.95
C LYS A 541 -10.54 -32.32 -6.93
N THR A 542 -9.60 -33.18 -7.32
CA THR A 542 -9.04 -34.20 -6.42
C THR A 542 -8.09 -33.56 -5.40
N GLU A 543 -7.29 -32.57 -5.79
CA GLU A 543 -6.52 -31.76 -4.84
C GLU A 543 -7.41 -30.98 -3.87
N GLN A 544 -8.53 -30.41 -4.35
CA GLN A 544 -9.53 -29.76 -3.48
C GLN A 544 -10.10 -30.74 -2.45
N GLU A 545 -10.49 -31.95 -2.88
CA GLU A 545 -11.05 -32.99 -2.00
C GLU A 545 -10.01 -33.44 -0.94
N GLN A 546 -8.73 -33.59 -1.31
CA GLN A 546 -7.64 -33.91 -0.38
C GLN A 546 -7.35 -32.77 0.63
N LEU A 547 -7.37 -31.51 0.18
CA LEU A 547 -7.22 -30.35 1.07
C LEU A 547 -8.39 -30.23 2.05
N MET A 548 -9.62 -30.45 1.59
CA MET A 548 -10.78 -30.48 2.48
C MET A 548 -10.64 -31.62 3.51
N GLU A 549 -10.31 -32.84 3.09
CA GLU A 549 -10.11 -33.96 4.02
C GLU A 549 -9.00 -33.67 5.05
N THR A 550 -7.93 -32.98 4.64
CA THR A 550 -6.86 -32.53 5.54
C THR A 550 -7.38 -31.52 6.57
N ILE A 551 -8.12 -30.48 6.14
CA ILE A 551 -8.68 -29.44 7.01
C ILE A 551 -9.64 -30.03 8.05
N HIS A 552 -10.54 -30.94 7.66
CA HIS A 552 -11.48 -31.59 8.59
C HIS A 552 -10.77 -32.47 9.64
N LYS A 553 -9.55 -32.95 9.35
CA LYS A 553 -8.73 -33.81 10.21
C LYS A 553 -7.61 -33.07 10.96
N LEU A 554 -7.48 -31.75 10.83
CA LEU A 554 -6.49 -30.99 11.59
C LEU A 554 -6.70 -31.19 13.10
N ASP A 555 -5.64 -31.62 13.77
CA ASP A 555 -5.61 -31.72 15.23
C ASP A 555 -5.62 -30.33 15.87
N LYS A 556 -5.97 -30.26 17.16
CA LYS A 556 -5.88 -29.02 17.92
C LYS A 556 -4.43 -28.52 17.94
N TYR A 557 -4.24 -27.22 17.72
CA TYR A 557 -2.92 -26.57 17.60
C TYR A 557 -2.13 -26.96 16.33
N PHE A 558 -2.85 -27.36 15.28
CA PHE A 558 -2.31 -27.40 13.93
C PHE A 558 -3.19 -26.59 12.97
N SER A 559 -2.53 -25.88 12.07
CA SER A 559 -3.15 -25.02 11.07
C SER A 559 -2.49 -25.20 9.70
N LEU A 560 -3.22 -24.87 8.64
CA LEU A 560 -2.64 -24.63 7.32
C LEU A 560 -2.37 -23.14 7.16
N TYR A 561 -1.09 -22.78 7.10
CA TYR A 561 -0.63 -21.45 6.76
C TYR A 561 -0.54 -21.31 5.24
N ILE A 562 -1.21 -20.30 4.70
CA ILE A 562 -1.12 -19.89 3.30
C ILE A 562 -0.48 -18.49 3.25
N ASP A 563 0.67 -18.38 2.59
CA ASP A 563 1.36 -17.11 2.39
C ASP A 563 0.77 -16.26 1.24
N GLY A 564 1.33 -15.08 1.02
CA GLY A 564 0.92 -14.18 -0.05
C GLY A 564 1.16 -14.73 -1.47
N ASP A 565 2.07 -15.69 -1.62
CA ASP A 565 2.34 -16.41 -2.89
C ASP A 565 1.42 -17.63 -3.06
N LYS A 566 0.44 -17.82 -2.16
CA LYS A 566 -0.47 -18.97 -2.09
C LYS A 566 0.21 -20.32 -1.86
N LYS A 567 1.43 -20.32 -1.30
CA LYS A 567 2.08 -21.57 -0.87
C LYS A 567 1.46 -22.03 0.44
N VAL A 568 1.11 -23.31 0.48
CA VAL A 568 0.44 -23.95 1.62
C VAL A 568 1.49 -24.71 2.43
N SER A 569 1.52 -24.50 3.74
CA SER A 569 2.36 -25.25 4.66
C SER A 569 1.59 -25.60 5.93
N MET A 570 1.86 -26.77 6.50
CA MET A 570 1.29 -27.17 7.78
C MET A 570 2.13 -26.57 8.91
N MET A 571 1.48 -25.88 9.83
CA MET A 571 2.09 -25.25 11.00
C MET A 571 1.60 -25.94 12.28
N ARG A 572 2.46 -26.02 13.29
CA ARG A 572 2.05 -26.30 14.67
C ARG A 572 1.95 -24.97 15.40
N ASP A 573 0.75 -24.62 15.80
CA ASP A 573 0.48 -23.44 16.59
C ASP A 573 0.99 -23.70 18.01
N ARG A 574 1.79 -22.80 18.59
CA ARG A 574 2.23 -22.98 19.99
C ARG A 574 1.17 -22.45 20.92
N THR A 575 0.90 -23.23 21.96
CA THR A 575 -0.01 -22.82 23.03
C THR A 575 0.68 -21.84 23.98
N PHE A 576 -0.09 -21.01 24.68
CA PHE A 576 0.47 -19.97 25.55
C PHE A 576 1.43 -20.50 26.63
N TRP A 577 1.23 -21.73 27.11
CA TRP A 577 2.11 -22.39 28.08
C TRP A 577 3.32 -23.12 27.46
N GLU A 578 3.46 -23.11 26.14
CA GLU A 578 4.62 -23.63 25.37
C GLU A 578 5.51 -22.51 24.81
N LEU A 579 5.17 -21.24 25.05
CA LEU A 579 5.89 -20.06 24.58
C LEU A 579 7.01 -19.65 25.55
#